data_AF-A0A096B428-F1
#
_entry.id   AF-A0A096B428-F1
#
_cell.length_a   1.000
_cell.length_b   1.000
_cell.length_c   1.000
_cell.angle_alpha   90.00
_cell.angle_beta   90.00
_cell.angle_gamma   90.00
#
_symmetry.space_group_name_H-M   'P 1'
#
loop_
_entity.id
_entity.type
_entity.pdbx_description
1 polymer ?
#
loop_
_entity_poly.entity_id
_entity_poly.type
_entity_poly.pdbx_seq_one_letter_code
_entity_poly.pdbx_strand_id
1 'polypeptide(L)'
;MSLPKRDGVKGRYYLIHKPDTSPEVLAEADLCIQDVLDGTARENHSDYPTVVRNHNGTPFLPDQLLERYLSRLPLKGFPCEDAVSLCDAMRRLVCWEEIRYELEKYIEKQVQERFFLVGEREDGFTVFPPCTVCPELRLEDVDEGLLRFACYVAVCHTVYGQSFESLKTEHILGLVSQLRPDMVKELKTNGSGKLPPNIQTRKTKHLTASANDAFATVRITARDCTEECYAEVLDYLCAVLEQEEFPRSYSVEFRGSEKNYLPIPGLPKKGVNQFFACAVQYPRLHADIERYARLAMREYEWYNNLSDESCAMPGTFAVFALGLEGEQWAPLVTEYLDLCDDEHSSLQEKFLHAFIRKFGFQPWTLGVLVRGALSMQWMKPAKEFRSLIANAESLDALLAVKRRFSAYLLSEENKDPKFRAIAWQSLLWAIWGPSSENGGSKVIKAAPEELREKYRQVFV
;
A
#
# COMPACT_ATOMS: atom_id res chain seq x y z
N MET A 1 -42.67 -22.37 -5.53
CA MET A 1 -42.08 -23.62 -4.98
C MET A 1 -41.32 -23.25 -3.71
N SER A 2 -41.34 -24.07 -2.67
CA SER A 2 -40.57 -23.79 -1.44
C SER A 2 -39.14 -24.28 -1.63
N LEU A 3 -38.16 -23.39 -1.53
CA LEU A 3 -36.75 -23.78 -1.50
C LEU A 3 -36.48 -24.69 -0.27
N PRO A 4 -35.49 -25.59 -0.35
CA PRO A 4 -35.05 -26.38 0.79
C PRO A 4 -34.48 -25.47 1.90
N LYS A 5 -34.27 -26.04 3.10
CA LYS A 5 -33.60 -25.32 4.19
C LYS A 5 -32.16 -25.01 3.79
N ARG A 6 -31.72 -23.78 4.09
CA ARG A 6 -30.32 -23.33 3.91
C ARG A 6 -29.37 -24.21 4.71
N ASP A 7 -28.27 -24.58 4.08
CA ASP A 7 -27.28 -25.55 4.57
C ASP A 7 -25.90 -24.93 4.83
N GLY A 8 -25.73 -23.62 4.61
CA GLY A 8 -24.58 -22.84 5.05
C GLY A 8 -24.53 -22.62 6.57
N VAL A 9 -23.44 -22.03 7.05
CA VAL A 9 -23.22 -21.77 8.48
C VAL A 9 -24.40 -21.01 9.08
N LYS A 10 -24.95 -21.54 10.18
CA LYS A 10 -26.15 -21.01 10.86
C LYS A 10 -27.37 -20.79 9.93
N GLY A 11 -27.42 -21.49 8.79
CA GLY A 11 -28.50 -21.34 7.79
C GLY A 11 -28.49 -20.00 7.06
N ARG A 12 -27.32 -19.34 6.92
CA ARG A 12 -27.23 -17.99 6.33
C ARG A 12 -27.28 -17.96 4.80
N TYR A 13 -26.87 -19.02 4.13
CA TYR A 13 -26.76 -19.12 2.67
C TYR A 13 -26.94 -20.57 2.21
N TYR A 14 -27.08 -20.76 0.89
CA TYR A 14 -27.09 -22.08 0.25
C TYR A 14 -25.70 -22.44 -0.26
N LEU A 15 -25.29 -23.69 -0.07
CA LEU A 15 -24.10 -24.27 -0.71
C LEU A 15 -24.47 -24.86 -2.07
N ILE A 16 -23.79 -24.39 -3.13
CA ILE A 16 -24.11 -24.78 -4.51
C ILE A 16 -23.02 -25.62 -5.20
N HIS A 17 -21.97 -25.97 -4.48
CA HIS A 17 -20.88 -26.84 -4.98
C HIS A 17 -21.15 -28.34 -4.79
N LYS A 18 -22.23 -28.71 -4.07
CA LYS A 18 -22.52 -30.11 -3.80
C LYS A 18 -23.18 -30.78 -5.01
N PRO A 19 -22.83 -32.03 -5.34
CA PRO A 19 -23.43 -32.74 -6.48
C PRO A 19 -24.96 -32.93 -6.37
N ASP A 20 -25.49 -32.95 -5.14
CA ASP A 20 -26.89 -33.18 -4.83
C ASP A 20 -27.69 -31.89 -4.55
N THR A 21 -27.11 -30.70 -4.83
CA THR A 21 -27.83 -29.42 -4.68
C THR A 21 -29.09 -29.39 -5.56
N SER A 22 -30.22 -28.98 -4.98
CA SER A 22 -31.53 -28.95 -5.66
C SER A 22 -31.50 -28.05 -6.92
N PRO A 23 -32.13 -28.49 -8.04
CA PRO A 23 -32.21 -27.69 -9.25
C PRO A 23 -32.84 -26.30 -9.05
N GLU A 24 -33.80 -26.18 -8.14
CA GLU A 24 -34.44 -24.91 -7.80
C GLU A 24 -33.46 -23.94 -7.12
N VAL A 25 -32.59 -24.44 -6.22
CA VAL A 25 -31.53 -23.63 -5.61
C VAL A 25 -30.50 -23.19 -6.64
N LEU A 26 -30.16 -24.09 -7.57
CA LEU A 26 -29.24 -23.81 -8.66
C LEU A 26 -29.81 -22.76 -9.65
N ALA A 27 -31.12 -22.77 -9.89
CA ALA A 27 -31.80 -21.75 -10.71
C ALA A 27 -31.79 -20.38 -10.01
N GLU A 28 -32.00 -20.35 -8.69
CA GLU A 28 -31.87 -19.11 -7.90
C GLU A 28 -30.43 -18.57 -7.89
N ALA A 29 -29.42 -19.44 -7.93
CA ALA A 29 -28.03 -19.03 -8.07
C ALA A 29 -27.75 -18.44 -9.45
N ASP A 30 -28.31 -19.01 -10.52
CA ASP A 30 -28.22 -18.47 -11.88
C ASP A 30 -28.91 -17.09 -12.00
N LEU A 31 -30.08 -16.95 -11.36
CA LEU A 31 -30.76 -15.65 -11.19
C LEU A 31 -29.89 -14.65 -10.42
N CYS A 32 -29.19 -15.11 -9.37
CA CYS A 32 -28.30 -14.26 -8.59
C CYS A 32 -27.12 -13.75 -9.44
N ILE A 33 -26.51 -14.60 -10.26
CA ILE A 33 -25.45 -14.20 -11.19
C ILE A 33 -25.95 -13.12 -12.15
N GLN A 34 -27.17 -13.29 -12.70
CA GLN A 34 -27.76 -12.29 -13.57
C GLN A 34 -28.05 -10.98 -12.82
N ASP A 35 -28.55 -11.04 -11.59
CA ASP A 35 -28.78 -9.85 -10.76
C ASP A 35 -27.48 -9.10 -10.41
N VAL A 36 -26.35 -9.81 -10.30
CA VAL A 36 -25.03 -9.18 -10.13
C VAL A 36 -24.66 -8.40 -11.38
N LEU A 37 -24.84 -8.98 -12.57
CA LEU A 37 -24.59 -8.31 -13.85
C LEU A 37 -25.52 -7.10 -14.07
N ASP A 38 -26.79 -7.25 -13.67
CA ASP A 38 -27.81 -6.20 -13.80
C ASP A 38 -27.69 -5.11 -12.72
N GLY A 39 -26.82 -5.31 -11.71
CA GLY A 39 -26.64 -4.38 -10.59
C GLY A 39 -27.82 -4.33 -9.61
N THR A 40 -28.65 -5.36 -9.59
CA THR A 40 -29.84 -5.49 -8.72
C THR A 40 -29.58 -6.36 -7.49
N ALA A 41 -28.52 -7.17 -7.50
CA ALA A 41 -28.09 -7.98 -6.37
C ALA A 41 -27.68 -7.11 -5.17
N ARG A 42 -27.77 -7.70 -3.97
CA ARG A 42 -27.44 -7.03 -2.70
C ARG A 42 -26.51 -7.88 -1.85
N GLU A 43 -25.42 -7.29 -1.41
CA GLU A 43 -24.50 -7.84 -0.44
C GLU A 43 -25.06 -7.79 1.00
N ASN A 44 -24.57 -8.68 1.84
CA ASN A 44 -24.78 -8.64 3.28
C ASN A 44 -23.50 -9.05 4.00
N HIS A 45 -22.88 -8.07 4.65
CA HIS A 45 -21.65 -8.18 5.44
C HIS A 45 -21.92 -8.06 6.95
N SER A 46 -23.16 -8.26 7.41
CA SER A 46 -23.52 -8.03 8.82
C SER A 46 -22.93 -9.08 9.77
N ASP A 47 -22.44 -10.20 9.23
CA ASP A 47 -21.76 -11.29 9.93
C ASP A 47 -20.95 -12.08 8.89
N TYR A 48 -19.98 -12.90 9.29
CA TYR A 48 -19.12 -13.68 8.39
C TYR A 48 -19.71 -15.07 8.05
N PRO A 49 -19.57 -15.60 6.82
CA PRO A 49 -19.02 -14.93 5.63
C PRO A 49 -19.97 -13.91 5.00
N THR A 50 -19.44 -13.04 4.15
CA THR A 50 -20.22 -12.15 3.29
C THR A 50 -21.07 -12.97 2.34
N VAL A 51 -22.31 -12.54 2.09
CA VAL A 51 -23.23 -13.22 1.15
C VAL A 51 -23.82 -12.23 0.16
N VAL A 52 -24.15 -12.72 -1.04
CA VAL A 52 -24.88 -11.99 -2.07
C VAL A 52 -26.28 -12.54 -2.19
N ARG A 53 -27.26 -11.65 -2.29
CA ARG A 53 -28.68 -11.97 -2.43
C ARG A 53 -29.17 -11.50 -3.79
N ASN A 54 -29.90 -12.39 -4.45
CA ASN A 54 -30.71 -12.04 -5.61
C ASN A 54 -31.92 -11.18 -5.20
N HIS A 55 -32.69 -10.70 -6.17
CA HIS A 55 -33.88 -9.87 -5.95
C HIS A 55 -34.99 -10.57 -5.14
N ASN A 56 -35.00 -11.91 -5.12
CA ASN A 56 -35.89 -12.72 -4.27
C ASN A 56 -35.41 -12.82 -2.81
N GLY A 57 -34.22 -12.30 -2.50
CA GLY A 57 -33.60 -12.38 -1.19
C GLY A 57 -32.90 -13.71 -0.89
N THR A 58 -32.68 -14.55 -1.91
CA THR A 58 -32.00 -15.85 -1.80
C THR A 58 -30.48 -15.64 -1.69
N PRO A 59 -29.83 -16.03 -0.57
CA PRO A 59 -28.42 -15.75 -0.32
C PRO A 59 -27.47 -16.87 -0.75
N PHE A 60 -26.35 -16.47 -1.35
CA PHE A 60 -25.26 -17.32 -1.83
C PHE A 60 -23.91 -16.73 -1.45
N LEU A 61 -22.86 -17.55 -1.49
CA LEU A 61 -21.49 -17.06 -1.35
C LEU A 61 -20.99 -16.50 -2.69
N PRO A 62 -20.25 -15.38 -2.70
CA PRO A 62 -19.73 -14.78 -3.93
C PRO A 62 -18.82 -15.71 -4.74
N ASP A 63 -17.91 -16.41 -4.06
CA ASP A 63 -16.98 -17.38 -4.64
C ASP A 63 -17.71 -18.50 -5.39
N GLN A 64 -18.77 -19.06 -4.82
CA GLN A 64 -19.54 -20.13 -5.44
C GLN A 64 -20.32 -19.67 -6.67
N LEU A 65 -20.86 -18.45 -6.65
CA LEU A 65 -21.52 -17.87 -7.82
C LEU A 65 -20.50 -17.69 -8.96
N LEU A 66 -19.29 -17.26 -8.62
CA LEU A 66 -18.21 -17.05 -9.58
C LEU A 66 -17.70 -18.39 -10.15
N GLU A 67 -17.41 -19.38 -9.31
CA GLU A 67 -17.01 -20.74 -9.74
C GLU A 67 -18.06 -21.35 -10.67
N ARG A 68 -19.34 -21.24 -10.29
CA ARG A 68 -20.46 -21.75 -11.09
C ARG A 68 -20.55 -21.09 -12.46
N TYR A 69 -20.33 -19.78 -12.54
CA TYR A 69 -20.34 -19.07 -13.81
C TYR A 69 -19.14 -19.48 -14.68
N LEU A 70 -17.93 -19.39 -14.14
CA LEU A 70 -16.69 -19.62 -14.89
C LEU A 70 -16.53 -21.07 -15.36
N SER A 71 -17.02 -22.05 -14.58
CA SER A 71 -16.99 -23.47 -14.95
C SER A 71 -17.91 -23.83 -16.14
N ARG A 72 -18.85 -22.95 -16.48
CA ARG A 72 -19.76 -23.11 -17.63
C ARG A 72 -19.26 -22.46 -18.91
N LEU A 73 -18.24 -21.60 -18.82
CA LEU A 73 -17.70 -20.93 -19.99
C LEU A 73 -16.90 -21.92 -20.85
N PRO A 74 -16.97 -21.80 -22.19
CA PRO A 74 -16.19 -22.63 -23.07
C PRO A 74 -14.71 -22.27 -22.98
N LEU A 75 -13.84 -23.27 -22.94
CA LEU A 75 -12.38 -23.08 -22.89
C LEU A 75 -11.77 -22.78 -24.26
N LYS A 76 -12.55 -22.92 -25.34
CA LYS A 76 -12.21 -22.54 -26.72
C LYS A 76 -13.23 -21.51 -27.19
N GLY A 77 -12.74 -20.38 -27.72
CA GLY A 77 -13.55 -19.18 -27.88
C GLY A 77 -13.96 -18.61 -26.52
N PHE A 78 -13.03 -18.56 -25.54
CA PHE A 78 -13.36 -18.12 -24.18
C PHE A 78 -13.90 -16.67 -24.20
N PRO A 79 -15.10 -16.42 -23.64
CA PRO A 79 -15.72 -15.10 -23.68
C PRO A 79 -15.13 -14.19 -22.60
N CYS A 80 -13.93 -13.66 -22.87
CA CYS A 80 -13.17 -12.85 -21.92
C CYS A 80 -13.96 -11.63 -21.43
N GLU A 81 -14.65 -10.91 -22.32
CA GLU A 81 -15.38 -9.69 -21.95
C GLU A 81 -16.55 -9.96 -20.99
N ASP A 82 -17.26 -11.07 -21.20
CA ASP A 82 -18.36 -11.49 -20.32
C ASP A 82 -17.83 -11.91 -18.94
N ALA A 83 -16.73 -12.69 -18.92
CA ALA A 83 -16.07 -13.09 -17.68
C ALA A 83 -15.56 -11.89 -16.88
N VAL A 84 -14.92 -10.93 -17.54
CA VAL A 84 -14.46 -9.67 -16.93
C VAL A 84 -15.65 -8.88 -16.37
N SER A 85 -16.75 -8.78 -17.12
CA SER A 85 -17.94 -8.03 -16.71
C SER A 85 -18.53 -8.56 -15.40
N LEU A 86 -18.67 -9.88 -15.26
CA LEU A 86 -19.13 -10.48 -14.01
C LEU A 86 -18.12 -10.24 -12.87
N CYS A 87 -16.83 -10.42 -13.12
CA CYS A 87 -15.80 -10.23 -12.11
C CYS A 87 -15.77 -8.78 -11.59
N ASP A 88 -15.86 -7.79 -12.48
CA ASP A 88 -15.92 -6.38 -12.11
C ASP A 88 -17.22 -6.04 -11.35
N ALA A 89 -18.36 -6.58 -11.77
CA ALA A 89 -19.62 -6.41 -11.05
C ALA A 89 -19.58 -7.03 -9.64
N MET A 90 -19.06 -8.26 -9.52
CA MET A 90 -18.91 -8.95 -8.24
C MET A 90 -17.92 -8.21 -7.34
N ARG A 91 -16.76 -7.79 -7.86
CA ARG A 91 -15.77 -6.99 -7.11
C ARG A 91 -16.37 -5.71 -6.56
N ARG A 92 -17.16 -4.98 -7.36
CA ARG A 92 -17.82 -3.75 -6.89
C ARG A 92 -18.88 -4.03 -5.81
N LEU A 93 -19.50 -5.21 -5.84
CA LEU A 93 -20.53 -5.61 -4.89
C LEU A 93 -19.97 -6.10 -3.55
N VAL A 94 -18.90 -6.90 -3.58
CA VAL A 94 -18.37 -7.60 -2.38
C VAL A 94 -16.88 -7.37 -2.10
N CYS A 95 -16.24 -6.45 -2.82
CA CYS A 95 -14.80 -6.20 -2.79
C CYS A 95 -13.96 -7.35 -3.38
N TRP A 96 -12.67 -7.07 -3.62
CA TRP A 96 -11.71 -8.02 -4.21
C TRP A 96 -11.44 -9.23 -3.30
N GLU A 97 -11.36 -9.01 -1.99
CA GLU A 97 -11.02 -10.04 -1.00
C GLU A 97 -11.95 -11.26 -1.08
N GLU A 98 -13.24 -11.05 -1.34
CA GLU A 98 -14.26 -12.12 -1.38
C GLU A 98 -14.19 -12.97 -2.66
N ILE A 99 -13.45 -12.55 -3.69
CA ILE A 99 -13.39 -13.25 -4.99
C ILE A 99 -11.97 -13.63 -5.45
N ARG A 100 -10.93 -13.01 -4.87
CA ARG A 100 -9.54 -13.18 -5.32
C ARG A 100 -9.09 -14.63 -5.34
N TYR A 101 -9.49 -15.40 -4.32
CA TYR A 101 -9.06 -16.79 -4.16
C TYR A 101 -9.64 -17.70 -5.25
N GLU A 102 -10.93 -17.54 -5.57
CA GLU A 102 -11.57 -18.34 -6.61
C GLU A 102 -10.99 -18.04 -7.99
N LEU A 103 -10.70 -16.77 -8.28
CA LEU A 103 -10.05 -16.38 -9.53
C LEU A 103 -8.63 -16.94 -9.63
N GLU A 104 -7.86 -16.90 -8.55
CA GLU A 104 -6.52 -17.51 -8.49
C GLU A 104 -6.60 -19.01 -8.79
N LYS A 105 -7.52 -19.74 -8.13
CA LYS A 105 -7.74 -21.17 -8.36
C LYS A 105 -8.22 -21.48 -9.77
N TYR A 106 -9.02 -20.60 -10.36
CA TYR A 106 -9.43 -20.75 -11.75
C TYR A 106 -8.24 -20.65 -12.71
N ILE A 107 -7.35 -19.66 -12.53
CA ILE A 107 -6.14 -19.51 -13.35
C ILE A 107 -5.17 -20.67 -13.14
N GLU A 108 -4.98 -21.13 -11.89
CA GLU A 108 -4.16 -22.29 -11.57
C GLU A 108 -4.67 -23.53 -12.35
N LYS A 109 -5.96 -23.86 -12.24
CA LYS A 109 -6.54 -25.02 -12.93
C LYS A 109 -6.57 -24.88 -14.45
N GLN A 110 -6.94 -23.70 -14.98
CA GLN A 110 -7.23 -23.55 -16.41
C GLN A 110 -6.03 -23.13 -17.24
N VAL A 111 -5.01 -22.52 -16.63
CA VAL A 111 -3.80 -22.05 -17.33
C VAL A 111 -2.59 -22.84 -16.87
N GLN A 112 -2.28 -22.83 -15.56
CA GLN A 112 -1.06 -23.46 -15.06
C GLN A 112 -1.07 -24.98 -15.24
N GLU A 113 -2.04 -25.68 -14.65
CA GLU A 113 -2.11 -27.16 -14.67
C GLU A 113 -2.31 -27.74 -16.07
N ARG A 114 -2.89 -26.97 -16.99
CA ARG A 114 -3.20 -27.43 -18.36
C ARG A 114 -2.05 -27.21 -19.35
N PHE A 115 -1.25 -26.17 -19.17
CA PHE A 115 -0.24 -25.75 -20.15
C PHE A 115 1.20 -25.88 -19.65
N PHE A 116 1.41 -26.15 -18.36
CA PHE A 116 2.75 -26.18 -17.76
C PHE A 116 3.01 -27.47 -16.98
N LEU A 117 4.27 -27.90 -17.03
CA LEU A 117 4.86 -28.81 -16.06
C LEU A 117 5.29 -27.98 -14.85
N VAL A 118 4.72 -28.31 -13.69
CA VAL A 118 4.97 -27.63 -12.41
C VAL A 118 6.13 -28.34 -11.68
N GLY A 119 7.22 -27.61 -11.44
CA GLY A 119 8.38 -28.12 -10.70
C GLY A 119 8.24 -28.04 -9.18
N GLU A 120 9.23 -28.56 -8.46
CA GLU A 120 9.29 -28.52 -7.00
C GLU A 120 9.84 -27.18 -6.47
N ARG A 121 9.48 -26.83 -5.23
CA ARG A 121 10.01 -25.67 -4.52
C ARG A 121 11.21 -26.14 -3.67
N GLU A 122 12.42 -25.98 -4.18
CA GLU A 122 13.61 -26.57 -3.57
C GLU A 122 14.13 -25.80 -2.34
N ASP A 123 13.78 -24.53 -2.18
CA ASP A 123 14.43 -23.62 -1.22
C ASP A 123 13.56 -23.19 -0.04
N GLY A 124 12.27 -23.56 0.00
CA GLY A 124 11.33 -23.16 1.05
C GLY A 124 10.98 -21.66 1.08
N PHE A 125 11.61 -20.83 0.23
CA PHE A 125 11.39 -19.39 0.12
C PHE A 125 10.62 -19.02 -1.16
N THR A 126 10.71 -19.86 -2.18
CA THR A 126 10.01 -19.69 -3.46
C THR A 126 8.49 -19.74 -3.25
N VAL A 127 7.83 -18.61 -3.53
CA VAL A 127 6.38 -18.43 -3.30
C VAL A 127 5.55 -19.23 -4.31
N PHE A 128 5.97 -19.28 -5.57
CA PHE A 128 5.31 -20.03 -6.66
C PHE A 128 6.26 -21.04 -7.28
N PRO A 129 5.81 -22.27 -7.57
CA PRO A 129 6.67 -23.28 -8.18
C PRO A 129 7.12 -22.83 -9.58
N PRO A 130 8.35 -23.19 -10.00
CA PRO A 130 8.78 -22.95 -11.36
C PRO A 130 7.86 -23.71 -12.34
N CYS A 131 7.46 -23.04 -13.42
CA CYS A 131 6.55 -23.60 -14.43
C CYS A 131 7.23 -23.55 -15.80
N THR A 132 7.27 -24.69 -16.49
CA THR A 132 7.79 -24.80 -17.87
C THR A 132 6.66 -25.25 -18.80
N VAL A 133 6.51 -24.62 -19.96
CA VAL A 133 5.49 -25.00 -20.94
C VAL A 133 5.59 -26.50 -21.29
N CYS A 134 4.45 -27.20 -21.31
CA CYS A 134 4.39 -28.61 -21.69
C CYS A 134 4.96 -28.82 -23.11
N PRO A 135 5.94 -29.72 -23.30
CA PRO A 135 6.57 -29.95 -24.61
C PRO A 135 5.58 -30.36 -25.72
N GLU A 136 4.48 -31.01 -25.35
CA GLU A 136 3.43 -31.49 -26.26
C GLU A 136 2.41 -30.41 -26.63
N LEU A 137 2.42 -29.25 -25.95
CA LEU A 137 1.46 -28.18 -26.18
C LEU A 137 1.74 -27.50 -27.52
N ARG A 138 0.72 -27.46 -28.38
CA ARG A 138 0.72 -26.58 -29.56
C ARG A 138 0.15 -25.23 -29.14
N LEU A 139 0.89 -24.16 -29.40
CA LEU A 139 0.46 -22.80 -29.03
C LEU A 139 -0.86 -22.37 -29.68
N GLU A 140 -1.21 -22.97 -30.83
CA GLU A 140 -2.50 -22.76 -31.52
C GLU A 140 -3.70 -23.32 -30.75
N ASP A 141 -3.48 -24.28 -29.85
CA ASP A 141 -4.53 -24.87 -29.00
C ASP A 141 -4.78 -24.03 -27.72
N VAL A 142 -3.97 -23.00 -27.49
CA VAL A 142 -4.12 -22.09 -26.35
C VAL A 142 -5.08 -20.97 -26.71
N ASP A 143 -6.17 -20.87 -25.97
CA ASP A 143 -7.20 -19.86 -26.21
C ASP A 143 -6.73 -18.46 -25.77
N GLU A 144 -6.76 -17.50 -26.71
CA GLU A 144 -6.35 -16.13 -26.40
C GLU A 144 -7.29 -15.42 -25.42
N GLY A 145 -8.59 -15.73 -25.44
CA GLY A 145 -9.57 -15.15 -24.53
C GLY A 145 -9.27 -15.55 -23.09
N LEU A 146 -8.90 -16.81 -22.87
CA LEU A 146 -8.49 -17.31 -21.56
C LEU A 146 -7.20 -16.64 -21.07
N LEU A 147 -6.21 -16.44 -21.94
CA LEU A 147 -4.98 -15.72 -21.56
C LEU A 147 -5.21 -14.24 -21.28
N ARG A 148 -6.11 -13.57 -22.04
CA ARG A 148 -6.54 -12.20 -21.75
C ARG A 148 -7.26 -12.12 -20.39
N PHE A 149 -8.07 -13.13 -20.06
CA PHE A 149 -8.71 -13.22 -18.75
C PHE A 149 -7.69 -13.44 -17.63
N ALA A 150 -6.65 -14.26 -17.84
CA ALA A 150 -5.55 -14.42 -16.90
C ALA A 150 -4.80 -13.10 -16.66
N CYS A 151 -4.51 -12.35 -17.73
CA CYS A 151 -3.97 -11.00 -17.63
C CYS A 151 -4.86 -10.06 -16.81
N TYR A 152 -6.19 -10.11 -17.03
CA TYR A 152 -7.14 -9.33 -16.23
C TYR A 152 -7.05 -9.69 -14.74
N VAL A 153 -7.07 -10.98 -14.39
CA VAL A 153 -6.96 -11.43 -12.99
C VAL A 153 -5.64 -10.94 -12.37
N ALA A 154 -4.53 -11.03 -13.10
CA ALA A 154 -3.24 -10.51 -12.67
C ALA A 154 -3.29 -8.99 -12.39
N VAL A 155 -3.88 -8.20 -13.30
CA VAL A 155 -4.06 -6.75 -13.09
C VAL A 155 -4.91 -6.48 -11.85
N CYS A 156 -5.97 -7.26 -11.59
CA CYS A 156 -6.79 -7.09 -10.41
C CYS A 156 -6.03 -7.34 -9.09
N HIS A 157 -5.12 -8.31 -9.05
CA HIS A 157 -4.23 -8.48 -7.89
C HIS A 157 -3.36 -7.24 -7.63
N THR A 158 -2.91 -6.56 -8.69
CA THR A 158 -2.11 -5.33 -8.56
C THR A 158 -2.95 -4.10 -8.17
N VAL A 159 -4.14 -3.95 -8.75
CA VAL A 159 -4.97 -2.75 -8.57
C VAL A 159 -5.78 -2.81 -7.27
N TYR A 160 -6.32 -3.97 -6.92
CA TYR A 160 -7.27 -4.14 -5.82
C TYR A 160 -6.76 -5.05 -4.70
N GLY A 161 -5.66 -5.77 -4.92
CA GLY A 161 -5.05 -6.64 -3.91
C GLY A 161 -4.20 -5.88 -2.91
N GLN A 162 -3.77 -6.61 -1.89
CA GLN A 162 -2.78 -6.12 -0.93
C GLN A 162 -1.41 -5.99 -1.59
N SER A 163 -0.52 -5.20 -1.00
CA SER A 163 0.79 -4.90 -1.59
C SER A 163 1.65 -6.12 -1.96
N PHE A 164 1.59 -7.20 -1.17
CA PHE A 164 2.29 -8.46 -1.46
C PHE A 164 1.66 -9.30 -2.57
N GLU A 165 0.43 -9.00 -3.00
CA GLU A 165 -0.24 -9.72 -4.10
C GLU A 165 0.39 -9.43 -5.47
N SER A 166 1.31 -8.46 -5.56
CA SER A 166 2.15 -8.25 -6.74
C SER A 166 2.89 -9.52 -7.17
N LEU A 167 3.26 -10.40 -6.23
CA LEU A 167 3.88 -11.69 -6.52
C LEU A 167 2.94 -12.62 -7.33
N LYS A 168 1.64 -12.56 -7.09
CA LYS A 168 0.63 -13.31 -7.88
C LYS A 168 0.53 -12.74 -9.29
N THR A 169 0.55 -11.41 -9.42
CA THR A 169 0.60 -10.74 -10.72
C THR A 169 1.81 -11.18 -11.52
N GLU A 170 3.00 -11.14 -10.91
CA GLU A 170 4.25 -11.54 -11.55
C GLU A 170 4.22 -13.00 -12.00
N HIS A 171 3.69 -13.90 -11.16
CA HIS A 171 3.53 -15.31 -11.50
C HIS A 171 2.59 -15.51 -12.70
N ILE A 172 1.37 -14.97 -12.64
CA ILE A 172 0.37 -15.14 -13.71
C ILE A 172 0.86 -14.53 -15.03
N LEU A 173 1.41 -13.30 -15.00
CA LEU A 173 1.99 -12.68 -16.20
C LEU A 173 3.23 -13.42 -16.68
N GLY A 174 3.98 -14.07 -15.79
CA GLY A 174 5.08 -14.97 -16.14
C GLY A 174 4.61 -16.18 -16.94
N LEU A 175 3.52 -16.84 -16.52
CA LEU A 175 2.87 -17.91 -17.28
C LEU A 175 2.41 -17.40 -18.65
N VAL A 176 1.67 -16.29 -18.70
CA VAL A 176 1.19 -15.73 -19.97
C VAL A 176 2.37 -15.35 -20.88
N SER A 177 3.45 -14.79 -20.34
CA SER A 177 4.62 -14.39 -21.14
C SER A 177 5.34 -15.56 -21.80
N GLN A 178 5.27 -16.78 -21.24
CA GLN A 178 5.85 -17.97 -21.86
C GLN A 178 5.02 -18.46 -23.06
N LEU A 179 3.70 -18.25 -23.04
CA LEU A 179 2.78 -18.68 -24.10
C LEU A 179 2.57 -17.59 -25.16
N ARG A 180 2.40 -16.34 -24.73
CA ARG A 180 2.05 -15.14 -25.52
C ARG A 180 2.76 -13.89 -25.01
N PRO A 181 4.07 -13.75 -25.29
CA PRO A 181 4.86 -12.61 -24.81
C PRO A 181 4.39 -11.26 -25.35
N ASP A 182 3.72 -11.25 -26.51
CA ASP A 182 3.10 -10.06 -27.11
C ASP A 182 2.05 -9.43 -26.19
N MET A 183 1.19 -10.23 -25.56
CA MET A 183 0.14 -9.73 -24.66
C MET A 183 0.73 -8.99 -23.45
N VAL A 184 1.77 -9.56 -22.82
CA VAL A 184 2.42 -8.93 -21.66
C VAL A 184 3.20 -7.68 -22.09
N LYS A 185 3.79 -7.67 -23.29
CA LYS A 185 4.45 -6.50 -23.86
C LYS A 185 3.48 -5.35 -24.13
N GLU A 186 2.28 -5.65 -24.60
CA GLU A 186 1.21 -4.66 -24.78
C GLU A 186 0.79 -4.07 -23.43
N LEU A 187 0.57 -4.90 -22.40
CA LEU A 187 0.28 -4.42 -21.05
C LEU A 187 1.38 -3.52 -20.49
N LYS A 188 2.66 -3.86 -20.70
CA LYS A 188 3.80 -3.02 -20.28
C LYS A 188 3.81 -1.65 -20.96
N THR A 189 3.27 -1.58 -22.18
CA THR A 189 3.26 -0.36 -22.99
C THR A 189 2.03 0.50 -22.69
N ASN A 190 0.85 -0.10 -22.59
CA ASN A 190 -0.43 0.59 -22.60
C ASN A 190 -1.18 0.52 -21.25
N GLY A 191 -0.70 -0.26 -20.29
CA GLY A 191 -1.48 -0.61 -19.09
C GLY A 191 -2.66 -1.52 -19.42
N SER A 192 -3.66 -1.57 -18.56
CA SER A 192 -4.88 -2.36 -18.80
C SER A 192 -5.85 -1.71 -19.81
N GLY A 193 -5.62 -0.43 -20.14
CA GLY A 193 -6.54 0.39 -20.93
C GLY A 193 -7.66 1.05 -20.12
N LYS A 194 -7.78 0.80 -18.81
CA LYS A 194 -8.81 1.42 -17.95
C LYS A 194 -8.54 2.89 -17.61
N LEU A 195 -7.27 3.31 -17.59
CA LEU A 195 -6.92 4.71 -17.32
C LEU A 195 -7.34 5.64 -18.47
N PRO A 196 -7.80 6.88 -18.22
CA PRO A 196 -8.07 7.85 -19.27
C PRO A 196 -6.83 8.17 -20.14
N PRO A 197 -6.96 8.47 -21.44
CA PRO A 197 -5.80 8.69 -22.33
C PRO A 197 -4.83 9.79 -21.87
N ASN A 198 -5.35 10.86 -21.27
CA ASN A 198 -4.56 11.98 -20.72
C ASN A 198 -3.87 11.66 -19.38
N ILE A 199 -4.24 10.55 -18.75
CA ILE A 199 -3.59 9.99 -17.57
C ILE A 199 -2.59 8.90 -18.00
N GLN A 200 -2.93 8.05 -18.97
CA GLN A 200 -1.99 7.06 -19.52
C GLN A 200 -0.72 7.73 -20.07
N THR A 201 -0.89 8.83 -20.80
CA THR A 201 0.22 9.60 -21.35
C THR A 201 -0.06 11.11 -21.27
N ARG A 202 0.94 11.88 -20.84
CA ARG A 202 0.90 13.34 -20.82
C ARG A 202 2.19 13.90 -21.38
N LYS A 203 2.09 14.76 -22.39
CA LYS A 203 3.24 15.43 -23.00
C LYS A 203 2.99 16.93 -23.04
N THR A 204 3.81 17.69 -22.35
CA THR A 204 3.74 19.17 -22.32
C THR A 204 5.05 19.78 -22.79
N LYS A 205 5.20 21.10 -22.67
CA LYS A 205 6.48 21.78 -22.85
C LYS A 205 7.50 21.39 -21.76
N HIS A 206 7.03 21.11 -20.55
CA HIS A 206 7.85 20.90 -19.36
C HIS A 206 8.14 19.42 -19.08
N LEU A 207 7.25 18.50 -19.47
CA LEU A 207 7.43 17.09 -19.14
C LEU A 207 6.91 16.12 -20.22
N THR A 208 7.37 14.88 -20.10
CA THR A 208 6.70 13.70 -20.66
C THR A 208 6.44 12.75 -19.50
N ALA A 209 5.20 12.30 -19.33
CA ALA A 209 4.83 11.33 -18.32
C ALA A 209 3.91 10.24 -18.85
N SER A 210 3.95 9.09 -18.19
CA SER A 210 3.03 7.98 -18.41
C SER A 210 2.71 7.25 -17.11
N ALA A 211 1.52 6.68 -17.04
CA ALA A 211 1.07 5.84 -15.92
C ALA A 211 0.62 4.48 -16.48
N ASN A 212 1.02 3.42 -15.79
CA ASN A 212 0.67 2.05 -16.12
C ASN A 212 0.11 1.40 -14.86
N ASP A 213 -1.19 1.15 -14.87
CA ASP A 213 -1.93 0.52 -13.77
C ASP A 213 -1.61 -0.98 -13.64
N ALA A 214 -1.45 -1.70 -14.76
CA ALA A 214 -1.11 -3.12 -14.76
C ALA A 214 0.22 -3.46 -14.07
N PHE A 215 1.19 -2.53 -14.13
CA PHE A 215 2.50 -2.66 -13.49
C PHE A 215 2.74 -1.62 -12.39
N ALA A 216 1.68 -0.96 -11.92
CA ALA A 216 1.71 0.04 -10.86
C ALA A 216 2.90 1.01 -10.99
N THR A 217 3.07 1.64 -12.15
CA THR A 217 4.26 2.48 -12.43
C THR A 217 3.87 3.82 -13.01
N VAL A 218 4.42 4.89 -12.45
CA VAL A 218 4.40 6.23 -13.01
C VAL A 218 5.80 6.61 -13.47
N ARG A 219 5.96 6.94 -14.75
CA ARG A 219 7.23 7.39 -15.35
C ARG A 219 7.11 8.86 -15.69
N ILE A 220 8.06 9.67 -15.23
CA ILE A 220 8.07 11.12 -15.47
C ILE A 220 9.48 11.53 -15.91
N THR A 221 9.57 12.22 -17.03
CA THR A 221 10.80 12.88 -17.49
C THR A 221 10.54 14.37 -17.60
N ALA A 222 11.11 15.13 -16.65
CA ALA A 222 11.12 16.59 -16.66
C ALA A 222 12.15 17.09 -17.67
N ARG A 223 11.80 18.11 -18.44
CA ARG A 223 12.65 18.72 -19.49
C ARG A 223 13.41 19.94 -19.00
N ASP A 224 12.95 20.54 -17.91
CA ASP A 224 13.59 21.65 -17.22
C ASP A 224 13.37 21.50 -15.69
N CYS A 225 13.85 22.47 -14.90
CA CYS A 225 13.78 22.47 -13.44
C CYS A 225 13.04 23.71 -12.89
N THR A 226 12.07 24.24 -13.65
CA THR A 226 11.28 25.42 -13.27
C THR A 226 10.18 25.09 -12.25
N GLU A 227 9.67 26.10 -11.55
CA GLU A 227 8.51 26.00 -10.65
C GLU A 227 7.30 25.41 -11.41
N GLU A 228 7.05 25.88 -12.63
CA GLU A 228 5.95 25.42 -13.47
C GLU A 228 6.08 23.95 -13.87
N CYS A 229 7.30 23.49 -14.16
CA CYS A 229 7.54 22.07 -14.44
C CYS A 229 7.19 21.20 -13.24
N TYR A 230 7.64 21.56 -12.03
CA TYR A 230 7.35 20.77 -10.83
C TYR A 230 5.87 20.83 -10.46
N ALA A 231 5.20 21.97 -10.67
CA ALA A 231 3.75 22.10 -10.53
C ALA A 231 3.00 21.12 -11.46
N GLU A 232 3.35 21.08 -12.75
CA GLU A 232 2.73 20.15 -13.71
C GLU A 232 2.97 18.67 -13.33
N VAL A 233 4.12 18.35 -12.75
CA VAL A 233 4.41 17.00 -12.25
C VAL A 233 3.54 16.65 -11.03
N LEU A 234 3.39 17.57 -10.07
CA LEU A 234 2.53 17.37 -8.89
C LEU A 234 1.07 17.20 -9.30
N ASP A 235 0.57 18.04 -10.20
CA ASP A 235 -0.79 17.92 -10.75
C ASP A 235 -1.00 16.57 -11.42
N TYR A 236 -0.05 16.13 -12.25
CA TYR A 236 -0.14 14.84 -12.92
C TYR A 236 -0.15 13.68 -11.92
N LEU A 237 0.74 13.70 -10.92
CA LEU A 237 0.77 12.67 -9.88
C LEU A 237 -0.55 12.61 -9.11
N CYS A 238 -1.10 13.76 -8.70
CA CYS A 238 -2.40 13.79 -8.02
C CYS A 238 -3.52 13.23 -8.91
N ALA A 239 -3.57 13.65 -10.18
CA ALA A 239 -4.58 13.17 -11.12
C ALA A 239 -4.51 11.65 -11.37
N VAL A 240 -3.30 11.06 -11.33
CA VAL A 240 -3.12 9.60 -11.38
C VAL A 240 -3.67 8.94 -10.11
N LEU A 241 -3.34 9.46 -8.92
CA LEU A 241 -3.77 8.88 -7.64
C LEU A 241 -5.27 9.00 -7.34
N GLU A 242 -5.93 9.94 -7.99
CA GLU A 242 -7.38 10.12 -7.95
C GLU A 242 -8.14 9.08 -8.80
N GLN A 243 -7.47 8.33 -9.68
CA GLN A 243 -8.11 7.24 -10.43
C GLN A 243 -8.39 6.04 -9.51
N GLU A 244 -9.59 5.47 -9.60
CA GLU A 244 -9.95 4.24 -8.86
C GLU A 244 -9.12 3.04 -9.34
N GLU A 245 -8.80 3.03 -10.64
CA GLU A 245 -8.11 1.94 -11.31
C GLU A 245 -6.58 2.01 -11.18
N PHE A 246 -6.03 3.02 -10.48
CA PHE A 246 -4.59 3.09 -10.24
C PHE A 246 -4.22 2.43 -8.89
N PRO A 247 -3.24 1.50 -8.88
CA PRO A 247 -2.78 0.81 -7.67
C PRO A 247 -2.34 1.75 -6.54
N ARG A 248 -2.52 1.30 -5.30
CA ARG A 248 -2.13 2.06 -4.11
C ARG A 248 -0.65 1.87 -3.74
N SER A 249 -0.09 0.70 -4.00
CA SER A 249 1.36 0.44 -4.03
C SER A 249 1.89 0.61 -5.45
N TYR A 250 2.87 1.50 -5.66
CA TYR A 250 3.32 1.85 -7.01
C TYR A 250 4.77 2.35 -7.05
N SER A 251 5.36 2.39 -8.25
CA SER A 251 6.67 2.97 -8.52
C SER A 251 6.55 4.39 -9.06
N VAL A 252 7.40 5.31 -8.57
CA VAL A 252 7.61 6.62 -9.23
C VAL A 252 9.01 6.66 -9.81
N GLU A 253 9.09 6.66 -11.13
CA GLU A 253 10.32 6.79 -11.90
C GLU A 253 10.46 8.20 -12.46
N PHE A 254 10.97 9.11 -11.63
CA PHE A 254 11.23 10.49 -12.04
C PHE A 254 12.66 10.67 -12.57
N ARG A 255 12.80 11.44 -13.67
CA ARG A 255 14.08 11.88 -14.24
C ARG A 255 14.03 13.37 -14.50
N GLY A 256 14.82 14.14 -13.74
CA GLY A 256 15.11 15.56 -14.00
C GLY A 256 16.61 15.81 -14.23
N SER A 257 16.93 17.00 -14.74
CA SER A 257 18.30 17.47 -15.01
C SER A 257 19.12 17.66 -13.73
N GLU A 258 18.54 18.27 -12.70
CA GLU A 258 19.20 18.49 -11.41
C GLU A 258 19.31 17.22 -10.56
N LYS A 259 20.49 16.90 -10.03
CA LYS A 259 20.71 15.71 -9.19
C LYS A 259 20.76 16.07 -7.69
N ASN A 260 19.79 16.88 -7.26
CA ASN A 260 19.58 17.22 -5.86
C ASN A 260 18.73 16.13 -5.19
N TYR A 261 18.99 15.87 -3.91
CA TYR A 261 18.28 14.89 -3.09
C TYR A 261 18.06 15.48 -1.70
N LEU A 262 17.10 14.95 -0.94
CA LEU A 262 16.83 15.44 0.41
C LEU A 262 18.09 15.30 1.28
N PRO A 263 18.38 16.30 2.14
CA PRO A 263 19.58 16.33 2.97
C PRO A 263 19.45 15.40 4.20
N ILE A 264 19.00 14.17 3.98
CA ILE A 264 18.75 13.14 4.99
C ILE A 264 19.69 11.97 4.69
N PRO A 265 20.73 11.76 5.51
CA PRO A 265 21.69 10.68 5.31
C PRO A 265 21.02 9.29 5.28
N GLY A 266 21.42 8.46 4.31
CA GLY A 266 20.95 7.09 4.17
C GLY A 266 19.61 6.92 3.44
N LEU A 267 19.00 7.99 2.91
CA LEU A 267 17.89 7.84 1.97
C LEU A 267 18.38 7.31 0.62
N PRO A 268 17.56 6.50 -0.09
CA PRO A 268 17.91 6.01 -1.41
C PRO A 268 17.91 7.16 -2.44
N LYS A 269 18.91 7.18 -3.32
CA LYS A 269 19.06 8.18 -4.41
C LYS A 269 18.17 7.83 -5.61
N LYS A 270 16.85 7.71 -5.38
CA LYS A 270 15.84 7.39 -6.39
C LYS A 270 15.20 8.65 -6.96
N GLY A 271 14.54 8.51 -8.12
CA GLY A 271 13.88 9.63 -8.81
C GLY A 271 12.86 10.36 -7.94
N VAL A 272 12.08 9.64 -7.13
CA VAL A 272 11.09 10.24 -6.22
C VAL A 272 11.74 11.14 -5.15
N ASN A 273 12.88 10.74 -4.59
CA ASN A 273 13.66 11.57 -3.67
C ASN A 273 14.18 12.83 -4.38
N GLN A 274 14.72 12.65 -5.59
CA GLN A 274 15.19 13.77 -6.42
C GLN A 274 14.07 14.79 -6.67
N PHE A 275 12.89 14.30 -7.07
CA PHE A 275 11.75 15.14 -7.37
C PHE A 275 11.35 16.04 -6.19
N PHE A 276 11.10 15.45 -5.02
CA PHE A 276 10.66 16.23 -3.86
C PHE A 276 11.76 17.13 -3.30
N ALA A 277 13.03 16.75 -3.41
CA ALA A 277 14.16 17.62 -3.04
C ALA A 277 14.29 18.87 -3.92
N CYS A 278 13.92 18.78 -5.20
CA CYS A 278 13.88 19.95 -6.08
C CYS A 278 12.59 20.75 -5.89
N ALA A 279 11.42 20.09 -5.88
CA ALA A 279 10.12 20.76 -5.85
C ALA A 279 9.92 21.60 -4.56
N VAL A 280 10.40 21.10 -3.41
CA VAL A 280 10.23 21.80 -2.11
C VAL A 280 10.97 23.14 -2.05
N GLN A 281 11.95 23.39 -2.93
CA GLN A 281 12.66 24.66 -2.98
C GLN A 281 11.77 25.82 -3.44
N TYR A 282 10.59 25.53 -3.97
CA TYR A 282 9.59 26.51 -4.40
C TYR A 282 8.44 26.58 -3.37
N PRO A 283 8.39 27.59 -2.49
CA PRO A 283 7.38 27.68 -1.44
C PRO A 283 5.92 27.65 -1.93
N ARG A 284 5.68 28.12 -3.17
CA ARG A 284 4.36 28.10 -3.79
C ARG A 284 3.84 26.69 -4.08
N LEU A 285 4.72 25.70 -4.20
CA LEU A 285 4.36 24.31 -4.46
C LEU A 285 4.10 23.52 -3.17
N HIS A 286 4.34 24.09 -1.98
CA HIS A 286 4.24 23.33 -0.74
C HIS A 286 2.82 22.76 -0.50
N ALA A 287 1.78 23.52 -0.85
CA ALA A 287 0.39 23.05 -0.77
C ALA A 287 0.11 21.89 -1.75
N ASP A 288 0.71 21.91 -2.94
CA ASP A 288 0.57 20.83 -3.93
C ASP A 288 1.34 19.57 -3.49
N ILE A 289 2.50 19.74 -2.83
CA ILE A 289 3.26 18.63 -2.24
C ILE A 289 2.45 18.00 -1.09
N GLU A 290 1.81 18.81 -0.25
CA GLU A 290 0.92 18.31 0.81
C GLU A 290 -0.28 17.55 0.22
N ARG A 291 -0.94 18.11 -0.81
CA ARG A 291 -2.06 17.44 -1.51
C ARG A 291 -1.62 16.07 -2.03
N TYR A 292 -0.47 15.99 -2.68
CA TYR A 292 0.08 14.71 -3.13
C TYR A 292 0.32 13.76 -1.96
N ALA A 293 0.97 14.23 -0.88
CA ALA A 293 1.25 13.39 0.28
C ALA A 293 -0.04 12.78 0.86
N ARG A 294 -1.09 13.59 1.05
CA ARG A 294 -2.38 13.13 1.58
C ARG A 294 -3.12 12.16 0.66
N LEU A 295 -2.97 12.29 -0.66
CA LEU A 295 -3.53 11.33 -1.63
C LEU A 295 -2.76 10.01 -1.66
N ALA A 296 -1.45 10.06 -1.42
CA ALA A 296 -0.54 8.93 -1.53
C ALA A 296 -0.50 8.06 -0.26
N MET A 297 -0.44 8.69 0.92
CA MET A 297 -0.23 7.99 2.18
C MET A 297 -1.41 7.06 2.50
N ARG A 298 -1.10 5.78 2.63
CA ARG A 298 -2.01 4.73 3.09
C ARG A 298 -1.20 3.65 3.82
N GLU A 299 -1.69 3.26 4.98
CA GLU A 299 -1.12 2.16 5.76
C GLU A 299 -1.02 0.88 4.89
N TYR A 300 0.08 0.13 5.07
CA TYR A 300 0.39 -1.13 4.35
C TYR A 300 0.62 -1.03 2.83
N GLU A 301 0.75 0.18 2.28
CA GLU A 301 1.08 0.42 0.87
C GLU A 301 2.51 0.91 0.69
N TRP A 302 3.18 0.51 -0.40
CA TRP A 302 4.63 0.67 -0.56
C TRP A 302 5.04 1.22 -1.93
N TYR A 303 6.21 1.88 -1.98
CA TYR A 303 6.89 2.15 -3.24
C TYR A 303 7.55 0.89 -3.81
N ASN A 304 7.05 0.38 -4.95
CA ASN A 304 7.51 -0.89 -5.53
C ASN A 304 8.95 -0.85 -6.10
N ASN A 305 9.54 0.32 -6.27
CA ASN A 305 10.89 0.49 -6.82
C ASN A 305 11.97 0.81 -5.77
N LEU A 306 11.65 0.63 -4.49
CA LEU A 306 12.60 0.65 -3.38
C LEU A 306 12.97 -0.79 -2.99
N SER A 307 14.16 -0.98 -2.43
CA SER A 307 14.56 -2.25 -1.84
C SER A 307 13.90 -2.43 -0.47
N ASP A 308 13.79 -3.67 0.02
CA ASP A 308 13.22 -3.99 1.33
C ASP A 308 13.90 -3.20 2.47
N GLU A 309 15.23 -3.05 2.43
CA GLU A 309 16.00 -2.24 3.40
C GLU A 309 15.68 -0.73 3.38
N SER A 310 14.92 -0.28 2.39
CA SER A 310 14.49 1.11 2.19
C SER A 310 13.00 1.19 1.91
N CYS A 311 12.24 0.20 2.38
CA CYS A 311 10.79 0.15 2.24
C CYS A 311 10.17 1.43 2.83
N ALA A 312 9.29 2.04 2.05
CA ALA A 312 8.67 3.31 2.39
C ALA A 312 7.31 3.45 1.73
N MET A 313 6.35 3.97 2.49
CA MET A 313 5.00 4.26 2.04
C MET A 313 5.00 5.37 0.98
N PRO A 314 4.13 5.30 -0.05
CA PRO A 314 3.89 6.41 -0.94
C PRO A 314 3.59 7.72 -0.20
N GLY A 315 4.26 8.80 -0.59
CA GLY A 315 4.19 10.10 0.11
C GLY A 315 5.35 10.36 1.07
N THR A 316 6.12 9.34 1.49
CA THR A 316 7.25 9.49 2.43
C THR A 316 8.20 10.64 2.07
N PHE A 317 8.67 10.71 0.83
CA PHE A 317 9.62 11.74 0.40
C PHE A 317 8.99 13.15 0.34
N ALA A 318 7.68 13.26 0.08
CA ALA A 318 6.95 14.52 0.10
C ALA A 318 6.85 15.06 1.53
N VAL A 319 6.48 14.19 2.47
CA VAL A 319 6.40 14.51 3.90
C VAL A 319 7.77 14.89 4.44
N PHE A 320 8.82 14.15 4.10
CA PHE A 320 10.17 14.47 4.55
C PHE A 320 10.66 15.81 4.02
N ALA A 321 10.34 16.14 2.76
CA ALA A 321 10.67 17.42 2.17
C ALA A 321 9.99 18.56 2.95
N LEU A 322 8.67 18.52 3.12
CA LEU A 322 7.91 19.54 3.85
C LEU A 322 8.27 19.59 5.33
N GLY A 323 8.45 18.45 5.99
CA GLY A 323 8.82 18.37 7.40
C GLY A 323 10.15 19.05 7.72
N LEU A 324 11.06 19.14 6.74
CA LEU A 324 12.28 19.92 6.89
C LEU A 324 12.09 21.42 6.65
N GLU A 325 10.92 21.92 6.23
CA GLU A 325 10.67 23.36 6.02
C GLU A 325 10.24 24.09 7.30
N GLY A 326 9.70 23.39 8.31
CA GLY A 326 9.45 23.98 9.64
C GLY A 326 8.19 23.50 10.34
N GLU A 327 7.87 24.17 11.46
CA GLU A 327 6.80 23.80 12.40
C GLU A 327 5.41 23.67 11.76
N GLN A 328 5.10 24.48 10.74
CA GLN A 328 3.80 24.46 10.07
C GLN A 328 3.45 23.08 9.45
N TRP A 329 4.46 22.24 9.17
CA TRP A 329 4.30 20.91 8.60
C TRP A 329 4.29 19.79 9.65
N ALA A 330 4.46 20.11 10.93
CA ALA A 330 4.44 19.12 12.01
C ALA A 330 3.17 18.26 12.00
N PRO A 331 1.94 18.79 11.76
CA PRO A 331 0.74 17.96 11.66
C PRO A 331 0.82 16.89 10.56
N LEU A 332 1.25 17.27 9.35
CA LEU A 332 1.42 16.32 8.24
C LEU A 332 2.45 15.23 8.58
N VAL A 333 3.56 15.61 9.22
CA VAL A 333 4.59 14.66 9.65
C VAL A 333 4.05 13.70 10.72
N THR A 334 3.27 14.19 11.68
CA THR A 334 2.67 13.31 12.71
C THR A 334 1.66 12.34 12.12
N GLU A 335 0.80 12.82 11.20
CA GLU A 335 -0.16 11.95 10.50
C GLU A 335 0.55 10.87 9.66
N TYR A 336 1.66 11.22 9.01
CA TYR A 336 2.50 10.25 8.31
C TYR A 336 3.06 9.18 9.27
N LEU A 337 3.59 9.60 10.42
CA LEU A 337 4.19 8.68 11.40
C LEU A 337 3.13 7.75 12.02
N ASP A 338 1.88 8.19 12.11
CA ASP A 338 0.76 7.37 12.58
C ASP A 338 0.36 6.28 11.59
N LEU A 339 0.68 6.45 10.30
CA LEU A 339 0.46 5.47 9.23
C LEU A 339 1.66 4.57 8.98
N CYS A 340 2.83 4.89 9.55
CA CYS A 340 4.03 4.07 9.41
C CYS A 340 3.85 2.76 10.20
N ASP A 341 3.89 1.65 9.47
CA ASP A 341 4.03 0.31 10.03
C ASP A 341 5.35 0.18 10.80
N ASP A 342 5.28 -0.27 12.06
CA ASP A 342 6.42 -0.37 12.97
C ASP A 342 7.37 -1.52 12.62
N GLU A 343 6.94 -2.47 11.79
CA GLU A 343 7.73 -3.61 11.33
C GLU A 343 8.41 -3.35 9.98
N HIS A 344 7.72 -2.71 9.04
CA HIS A 344 8.18 -2.61 7.64
C HIS A 344 8.68 -1.22 7.21
N SER A 345 8.24 -0.13 7.87
CA SER A 345 8.71 1.21 7.51
C SER A 345 10.12 1.46 8.04
N SER A 346 11.06 1.82 7.16
CA SER A 346 12.50 1.84 7.49
C SER A 346 13.19 3.22 7.43
N LEU A 347 12.54 4.23 6.86
CA LEU A 347 13.18 5.52 6.55
C LEU A 347 12.90 6.63 7.57
N GLN A 348 11.83 6.50 8.36
CA GLN A 348 11.39 7.49 9.32
C GLN A 348 12.42 7.76 10.43
N GLU A 349 13.20 6.75 10.85
CA GLU A 349 14.32 6.94 11.78
C GLU A 349 15.33 7.97 11.23
N LYS A 350 15.73 7.80 9.96
CA LYS A 350 16.73 8.66 9.30
C LYS A 350 16.22 10.10 9.18
N PHE A 351 14.94 10.25 8.84
CA PHE A 351 14.29 11.56 8.82
C PHE A 351 14.30 12.22 10.20
N LEU A 352 13.88 11.53 11.27
CA LEU A 352 13.83 12.08 12.62
C LEU A 352 15.21 12.52 13.12
N HIS A 353 16.27 11.78 12.77
CA HIS A 353 17.66 12.21 13.06
C HIS A 353 18.00 13.54 12.37
N ALA A 354 17.70 13.66 11.07
CA ALA A 354 17.97 14.88 10.31
C ALA A 354 17.09 16.06 10.78
N PHE A 355 15.84 15.78 11.10
CA PHE A 355 14.86 16.75 11.60
C PHE A 355 15.29 17.37 12.94
N ILE A 356 15.64 16.55 13.92
CA ILE A 356 16.15 17.04 15.22
C ILE A 356 17.51 17.71 15.07
N ARG A 357 18.38 17.25 14.16
CA ARG A 357 19.64 17.96 13.86
C ARG A 357 19.38 19.38 13.34
N LYS A 358 18.35 19.56 12.50
CA LYS A 358 18.02 20.86 11.89
C LYS A 358 17.39 21.83 12.88
N PHE A 359 16.43 21.36 13.68
CA PHE A 359 15.59 22.23 14.51
C PHE A 359 15.89 22.16 16.02
N GLY A 360 16.68 21.17 16.45
CA GLY A 360 16.92 20.91 17.87
C GLY A 360 15.69 20.36 18.59
N PHE A 361 15.76 20.34 19.92
CA PHE A 361 14.68 19.88 20.78
C PHE A 361 13.83 21.07 21.24
N GLN A 362 12.70 21.25 20.57
CA GLN A 362 11.71 22.28 20.82
C GLN A 362 10.36 21.61 21.12
N PRO A 363 9.37 22.31 21.70
CA PRO A 363 8.08 21.70 22.04
C PRO A 363 7.39 21.01 20.85
N TRP A 364 7.44 21.60 19.65
CA TRP A 364 6.83 21.03 18.45
C TRP A 364 7.66 19.88 17.86
N THR A 365 8.99 19.97 17.85
CA THR A 365 9.84 18.88 17.35
C THR A 365 9.81 17.65 18.26
N LEU A 366 9.68 17.87 19.57
CA LEU A 366 9.45 16.80 20.54
C LEU A 366 8.08 16.15 20.36
N GLY A 367 7.05 16.91 20.00
CA GLY A 367 5.75 16.35 19.65
C GLY A 367 5.83 15.39 18.46
N VAL A 368 6.57 15.77 17.41
CA VAL A 368 6.87 14.89 16.27
C VAL A 368 7.68 13.67 16.72
N LEU A 369 8.69 13.86 17.57
CA LEU A 369 9.54 12.77 18.05
C LEU A 369 8.77 11.76 18.92
N VAL A 370 7.72 12.19 19.64
CA VAL A 370 6.82 11.27 20.36
C VAL A 370 6.15 10.31 19.38
N ARG A 371 5.53 10.83 18.31
CA ARG A 371 4.92 9.98 17.28
C ARG A 371 5.95 9.10 16.61
N GLY A 372 7.11 9.66 16.30
CA GLY A 372 8.22 8.93 15.67
C GLY A 372 8.77 7.78 16.52
N ALA A 373 8.85 7.96 17.84
CA ALA A 373 9.27 6.90 18.76
C ALA A 373 8.23 5.78 18.91
N LEU A 374 6.97 6.04 18.54
CA LEU A 374 5.87 5.08 18.55
C LEU A 374 5.67 4.41 17.19
N SER A 375 6.14 5.02 16.10
CA SER A 375 6.02 4.50 14.73
C SER A 375 7.08 3.45 14.36
N MET A 376 7.84 2.93 15.34
CA MET A 376 8.84 1.89 15.14
C MET A 376 9.23 1.23 16.47
N GLN A 377 9.70 -0.01 16.41
CA GLN A 377 10.22 -0.69 17.58
C GLN A 377 11.62 -0.17 17.93
N TRP A 378 11.73 0.53 19.07
CA TRP A 378 13.00 0.95 19.66
C TRP A 378 13.92 1.76 18.73
N MET A 379 13.43 2.93 18.27
CA MET A 379 14.20 3.89 17.47
C MET A 379 15.65 4.02 17.95
N LYS A 380 16.62 3.82 17.04
CA LYS A 380 18.02 3.96 17.39
C LYS A 380 18.35 5.43 17.66
N PRO A 381 18.93 5.78 18.81
CA PRO A 381 19.26 7.17 19.11
C PRO A 381 20.44 7.64 18.24
N ALA A 382 20.33 8.86 17.70
CA ALA A 382 21.47 9.51 17.07
C ALA A 382 22.50 9.93 18.13
N LYS A 383 23.79 9.73 17.84
CA LYS A 383 24.89 10.01 18.80
C LYS A 383 24.87 11.45 19.33
N GLU A 384 24.51 12.38 18.46
CA GLU A 384 24.45 13.82 18.72
C GLU A 384 23.24 14.28 19.53
N PHE A 385 22.18 13.46 19.67
CA PHE A 385 21.00 13.85 20.45
C PHE A 385 21.35 14.17 21.89
N ARG A 386 22.30 13.40 22.47
CA ARG A 386 22.80 13.63 23.83
C ARG A 386 23.41 15.00 24.02
N SER A 387 24.14 15.51 23.04
CA SER A 387 24.71 16.86 23.09
C SER A 387 23.66 17.94 22.80
N LEU A 388 22.74 17.69 21.87
CA LEU A 388 21.71 18.65 21.49
C LEU A 388 20.67 18.89 22.60
N ILE A 389 20.35 17.87 23.40
CA ILE A 389 19.41 18.01 24.53
C ILE A 389 20.09 18.54 25.81
N ALA A 390 21.42 18.63 25.86
CA ALA A 390 22.18 18.98 27.07
C ALA A 390 22.23 20.49 27.36
N ASN A 391 21.06 21.13 27.36
CA ASN A 391 20.89 22.53 27.74
C ASN A 391 19.52 22.74 28.43
N ALA A 392 19.36 23.86 29.14
CA ALA A 392 18.15 24.12 29.92
C ALA A 392 16.87 24.24 29.07
N GLU A 393 16.96 24.88 27.90
CA GLU A 393 15.83 25.13 27.01
C GLU A 393 15.24 23.81 26.46
N SER A 394 16.09 22.92 25.93
CA SER A 394 15.68 21.60 25.44
C SER A 394 15.05 20.74 26.54
N LEU A 395 15.61 20.77 27.76
CA LEU A 395 15.07 20.03 28.90
C LEU A 395 13.74 20.62 29.39
N ASP A 396 13.58 21.94 29.37
CA ASP A 396 12.30 22.58 29.69
C ASP A 396 11.22 22.25 28.67
N ALA A 397 11.56 22.20 27.38
CA ALA A 397 10.66 21.75 26.33
C ALA A 397 10.21 20.30 26.57
N LEU A 398 11.13 19.40 26.93
CA LEU A 398 10.81 18.01 27.25
C LEU A 398 9.94 17.88 28.50
N LEU A 399 10.17 18.69 29.54
CA LEU A 399 9.31 18.74 30.72
C LEU A 399 7.91 19.28 30.41
N ALA A 400 7.80 20.26 29.50
CA ALA A 400 6.51 20.75 29.02
C ALA A 400 5.72 19.63 28.30
N VAL A 401 6.39 18.85 27.45
CA VAL A 401 5.82 17.66 26.81
C VAL A 401 5.40 16.63 27.86
N LYS A 402 6.25 16.32 28.86
CA LYS A 402 5.94 15.39 29.96
C LYS A 402 4.63 15.76 30.68
N ARG A 403 4.46 17.04 31.02
CA ARG A 403 3.26 17.55 31.72
C ARG A 403 1.98 17.40 30.92
N ARG A 404 2.08 17.39 29.59
CA ARG A 404 0.94 17.30 28.66
C ARG A 404 1.01 16.05 27.78
N PHE A 405 1.67 14.99 28.25
CA PHE A 405 2.04 13.86 27.40
C PHE A 405 0.84 13.19 26.72
N SER A 406 -0.29 13.10 27.43
CA SER A 406 -1.56 12.62 26.89
C SER A 406 -2.07 13.36 25.65
N ALA A 407 -1.64 14.60 25.40
CA ALA A 407 -2.02 15.36 24.21
C ALA A 407 -1.26 14.96 22.94
N TYR A 408 -0.19 14.16 23.07
CA TYR A 408 0.63 13.67 21.96
C TYR A 408 0.35 12.21 21.61
N LEU A 409 -0.64 11.60 22.27
CA LEU A 409 -1.06 10.23 22.07
C LEU A 409 -2.43 10.19 21.38
N LEU A 410 -2.66 9.15 20.59
CA LEU A 410 -3.98 8.89 20.03
C LEU A 410 -4.96 8.54 21.14
N SER A 411 -6.25 8.73 20.87
CA SER A 411 -7.29 8.49 21.88
C SER A 411 -7.27 7.04 22.39
N GLU A 412 -6.96 6.06 21.54
CA GLU A 412 -6.86 4.65 21.93
C GLU A 412 -5.62 4.36 22.77
N GLU A 413 -4.46 4.90 22.38
CA GLU A 413 -3.18 4.79 23.09
C GLU A 413 -3.26 5.40 24.51
N ASN A 414 -4.01 6.49 24.67
CA ASN A 414 -4.10 7.22 25.93
C ASN A 414 -5.02 6.53 26.96
N LYS A 415 -5.78 5.49 26.57
CA LYS A 415 -6.69 4.76 27.48
C LYS A 415 -5.94 3.95 28.53
N ASP A 416 -4.80 3.36 28.18
CA ASP A 416 -4.02 2.52 29.10
C ASP A 416 -2.87 3.31 29.76
N PRO A 417 -2.90 3.54 31.09
CA PRO A 417 -1.78 4.13 31.81
C PRO A 417 -0.44 3.42 31.61
N LYS A 418 -0.43 2.10 31.39
CA LYS A 418 0.80 1.34 31.13
C LYS A 418 1.38 1.70 29.77
N PHE A 419 0.55 1.78 28.73
CA PHE A 419 0.99 2.23 27.41
C PHE A 419 1.59 3.63 27.47
N ARG A 420 0.98 4.57 28.20
CA ARG A 420 1.53 5.92 28.38
C ARG A 420 2.92 5.92 29.01
N ALA A 421 3.16 5.05 29.99
CA ALA A 421 4.48 4.89 30.60
C ALA A 421 5.50 4.31 29.60
N ILE A 422 5.09 3.32 28.80
CA ILE A 422 5.93 2.72 27.74
C ILE A 422 6.25 3.77 26.68
N ALA A 423 5.27 4.53 26.19
CA ALA A 423 5.46 5.59 25.22
C ALA A 423 6.44 6.67 25.72
N TRP A 424 6.35 7.05 27.00
CA TRP A 424 7.35 7.94 27.61
C TRP A 424 8.74 7.32 27.61
N GLN A 425 8.86 6.04 27.96
CA GLN A 425 10.13 5.31 27.90
C GLN A 425 10.70 5.22 26.48
N SER A 426 9.86 5.00 25.46
CA SER A 426 10.26 4.99 24.06
C SER A 426 10.82 6.34 23.62
N LEU A 427 10.21 7.46 24.04
CA LEU A 427 10.76 8.79 23.80
C LEU A 427 12.13 8.97 24.46
N LEU A 428 12.27 8.58 25.73
CA LEU A 428 13.56 8.68 26.44
C LEU A 428 14.63 7.78 25.78
N TRP A 429 14.25 6.59 25.30
CA TRP A 429 15.12 5.72 24.53
C TRP A 429 15.56 6.35 23.21
N ALA A 430 14.65 6.98 22.46
CA ALA A 430 15.00 7.66 21.21
C ALA A 430 16.04 8.77 21.41
N ILE A 431 16.07 9.41 22.59
CA ILE A 431 17.03 10.47 22.93
C ILE A 431 18.34 9.92 23.49
N TRP A 432 18.28 9.02 24.47
CA TRP A 432 19.46 8.58 25.25
C TRP A 432 19.85 7.11 25.05
N GLY A 433 19.04 6.30 24.38
CA GLY A 433 19.24 4.86 24.22
C GLY A 433 19.33 4.12 25.54
N PRO A 434 20.24 3.11 25.66
CA PRO A 434 20.43 2.36 26.91
C PRO A 434 20.82 3.21 28.13
N SER A 435 21.17 4.49 27.94
CA SER A 435 21.44 5.40 29.06
C SER A 435 20.17 5.97 29.70
N SER A 436 18.99 5.85 29.08
CA SER A 436 17.70 6.21 29.68
C SER A 436 17.21 5.18 30.70
N GLU A 437 17.71 3.94 30.64
CA GLU A 437 17.36 2.86 31.56
C GLU A 437 17.68 3.19 33.01
N ASN A 438 17.07 2.45 33.94
CA ASN A 438 17.26 2.62 35.39
C ASN A 438 17.04 4.08 35.83
N GLY A 439 15.98 4.70 35.32
CA GLY A 439 15.63 6.09 35.59
C GLY A 439 16.71 7.10 35.18
N GLY A 440 17.44 6.83 34.09
CA GLY A 440 18.47 7.74 33.57
C GLY A 440 19.62 8.01 34.53
N SER A 441 19.87 7.14 35.53
CA SER A 441 20.86 7.37 36.59
C SER A 441 22.26 7.69 36.06
N LYS A 442 22.67 7.09 34.93
CA LYS A 442 23.93 7.39 34.24
C LYS A 442 23.94 8.82 33.66
N VAL A 443 22.84 9.23 33.03
CA VAL A 443 22.69 10.57 32.44
C VAL A 443 22.71 11.64 33.54
N ILE A 444 21.95 11.44 34.62
CA ILE A 444 21.89 12.37 35.75
C ILE A 444 23.26 12.54 36.41
N LYS A 445 24.02 11.46 36.63
CA LYS A 445 25.36 11.51 37.24
C LYS A 445 26.37 12.27 36.36
N ALA A 446 26.28 12.10 35.05
CA ALA A 446 27.17 12.75 34.09
C ALA A 446 26.78 14.21 33.78
N ALA A 447 25.57 14.65 34.14
CA ALA A 447 25.09 15.98 33.84
C ALA A 447 25.80 17.08 34.66
N PRO A 448 26.01 18.28 34.06
CA PRO A 448 26.44 19.47 34.79
C PRO A 448 25.51 19.77 35.97
N GLU A 449 26.06 20.27 37.07
CA GLU A 449 25.33 20.47 38.33
C GLU A 449 24.04 21.29 38.14
N GLU A 450 24.11 22.35 37.33
CA GLU A 450 23.01 23.25 37.01
C GLU A 450 21.84 22.56 36.28
N LEU A 451 22.09 21.46 35.57
CA LEU A 451 21.08 20.72 34.81
C LEU A 451 20.58 19.45 35.51
N ARG A 452 21.28 18.98 36.56
CA ARG A 452 20.96 17.70 37.24
C ARG A 452 19.51 17.62 37.70
N GLU A 453 18.98 18.73 38.22
CA GLU A 453 17.61 18.76 38.71
C GLU A 453 16.57 18.62 37.59
N LYS A 454 16.80 19.27 36.44
CA LYS A 454 15.94 19.10 35.26
C LYS A 454 15.99 17.66 34.74
N TYR A 455 17.18 17.06 34.68
CA TYR A 455 17.30 15.64 34.32
C TYR A 455 16.56 14.72 35.28
N ARG A 456 16.61 14.96 36.60
CA ARG A 456 15.80 14.19 37.57
C ARG A 456 14.32 14.29 37.26
N GLN A 457 13.79 15.49 37.02
CA GLN A 457 12.37 15.70 36.69
C GLN A 457 11.96 15.05 35.36
N VAL A 458 12.88 14.87 34.41
CA VAL A 458 12.60 14.16 33.15
C VAL A 458 12.46 12.66 33.41
N PHE A 459 13.39 12.05 34.14
CA PHE A 459 13.45 10.60 34.33
C PHE A 459 12.58 10.04 35.47
N VAL A 460 12.36 10.83 36.52
CA VAL A 460 11.47 10.55 37.65
C VAL A 460 10.15 11.24 37.39
#